data_AF-A0A511R5Q9-F1
#
_entry.id   AF-A0A511R5Q9-F1
#
_cell.length_a   1.000
_cell.length_b   1.000
_cell.length_c   1.000
_cell.angle_alpha   90.00
_cell.angle_beta   90.00
_cell.angle_gamma   90.00
#
_symmetry.space_group_name_H-M   'P 1'
#
loop_
_entity.id
_entity.type
_entity.pdbx_description
1 polymer ?
#
loop_
_entity_poly.entity_id
_entity_poly.type
_entity_poly.pdbx_seq_one_letter_code
_entity_poly.pdbx_strand_id
1 'polypeptide(L)'
;MLVQFWLWGQDALTGSLLAYGFQKNPSPTGRGSSLYLKGQVGLHSTAAWLLRSDGVLLYHRPSESFYWLENADGLPELSARRKACDLDAGTEYFRPFVSAYEAWIAGRYGLDYRRQQLTNLPKLARSSLDIWEHWVQPVLYESKLFPAQRSPV
;
A
#
# COMPACT_ATOMS: atom_id res chain seq x y z
N MET A 1 5.49 -5.21 5.13
CA MET A 1 4.71 -3.98 4.85
C MET A 1 5.47 -2.65 5.03
N LEU A 2 6.48 -2.53 5.91
CA LEU A 2 7.18 -1.25 6.17
C LEU A 2 7.77 -0.56 4.93
N VAL A 3 8.46 -1.32 4.07
CA VAL A 3 9.04 -0.81 2.81
C VAL A 3 7.96 -0.22 1.92
N GLN A 4 6.86 -0.95 1.72
CA GLN A 4 5.73 -0.49 0.92
C GLN A 4 5.11 0.80 1.46
N PHE A 5 4.97 0.93 2.79
CA PHE A 5 4.50 2.16 3.41
C PHE A 5 5.41 3.35 3.15
N TRP A 6 6.72 3.14 3.21
CA TRP A 6 7.68 4.18 2.90
C TRP A 6 7.57 4.61 1.43
N LEU A 7 7.43 3.65 0.51
CA LEU A 7 7.22 3.92 -0.92
C LEU A 7 5.92 4.69 -1.18
N TRP A 8 4.79 4.29 -0.58
CA TRP A 8 3.55 5.07 -0.66
C TRP A 8 3.70 6.48 -0.11
N GLY A 9 4.52 6.68 0.92
CA GLY A 9 4.87 8.01 1.40
C GLY A 9 5.56 8.87 0.34
N GLN A 10 6.55 8.31 -0.37
CA GLN A 10 7.22 8.99 -1.50
C GLN A 10 6.22 9.29 -2.63
N ASP A 11 5.38 8.32 -2.94
CA ASP A 11 4.38 8.42 -4.01
C ASP A 11 3.24 9.40 -3.70
N ALA A 12 2.94 9.62 -2.42
CA ALA A 12 2.03 10.67 -1.98
C ALA A 12 2.65 12.06 -2.22
N LEU A 13 3.96 12.21 -2.00
CA LEU A 13 4.68 13.47 -2.21
C LEU A 13 4.80 13.84 -3.70
N THR A 14 4.95 12.84 -4.57
CA THR A 14 5.08 13.02 -6.03
C THR A 14 3.73 13.05 -6.76
N GLY A 15 2.62 12.79 -6.05
CA GLY A 15 1.29 12.74 -6.64
C GLY A 15 0.96 11.43 -7.38
N SER A 16 1.84 10.42 -7.31
CA SER A 16 1.64 9.10 -7.94
C SER A 16 0.38 8.40 -7.44
N LEU A 17 0.05 8.51 -6.14
CA LEU A 17 -1.20 7.94 -5.61
C LEU A 17 -2.44 8.52 -6.32
N LEU A 18 -2.48 9.85 -6.48
CA LEU A 18 -3.57 10.54 -7.17
C LEU A 18 -3.62 10.14 -8.65
N ALA A 19 -2.47 10.09 -9.31
CA ALA A 19 -2.36 9.67 -10.71
C ALA A 19 -2.78 8.21 -10.93
N TYR A 20 -2.65 7.34 -9.92
CA TYR A 20 -3.17 5.98 -9.94
C TYR A 20 -4.69 5.89 -9.67
N GLY A 21 -5.33 7.02 -9.31
CA GLY A 21 -6.76 7.11 -9.09
C GLY A 21 -7.19 7.06 -7.62
N PHE A 22 -6.28 7.29 -6.67
CA PHE A 22 -6.69 7.58 -5.30
C PHE A 22 -7.34 8.95 -5.20
N GLN A 23 -8.43 9.03 -4.41
CA GLN A 23 -9.01 10.28 -3.97
C GLN A 23 -8.36 10.68 -2.64
N LYS A 24 -7.85 11.91 -2.57
CA LYS A 24 -7.25 12.46 -1.36
C LYS A 24 -8.31 13.21 -0.56
N ASN A 25 -8.61 12.69 0.62
CA ASN A 25 -9.51 13.30 1.58
C ASN A 25 -8.68 13.91 2.72
N PRO A 26 -8.93 15.17 3.11
CA PRO A 26 -8.29 15.75 4.28
C PRO A 26 -8.61 14.91 5.53
N SER A 27 -7.70 14.94 6.51
CA SER A 27 -7.94 14.32 7.81
C SER A 27 -9.27 14.84 8.40
N PRO A 28 -10.12 13.98 8.99
CA PRO A 28 -11.38 14.40 9.62
C PRO A 28 -11.19 15.50 10.67
N THR A 29 -10.01 15.58 11.30
CA THR A 29 -9.67 16.59 12.31
C THR A 29 -9.04 17.87 11.72
N GLY A 30 -8.85 17.92 10.39
CA GLY A 30 -8.13 19.00 9.69
C GLY A 30 -6.63 19.05 9.99
N ARG A 31 -6.11 18.18 10.85
CA ARG A 31 -4.70 18.06 11.23
C ARG A 31 -4.19 16.65 10.94
N GLY A 32 -2.93 16.55 10.52
CA GLY A 32 -2.29 15.26 10.22
C GLY A 32 -2.29 14.90 8.73
N SER A 33 -1.91 13.66 8.43
CA SER A 33 -1.81 13.17 7.06
C SER A 33 -3.19 12.99 6.42
N SER A 34 -3.25 13.12 5.10
CA SER A 34 -4.50 12.87 4.36
C SER A 34 -4.81 11.38 4.26
N LEU A 35 -6.10 11.09 4.10
CA LEU A 35 -6.59 9.77 3.71
C LEU A 35 -6.58 9.66 2.19
N TYR A 36 -6.12 8.53 1.67
CA TYR A 36 -6.18 8.22 0.24
C TYR A 36 -7.08 7.00 0.05
N LEU A 37 -8.18 7.17 -0.69
CA LEU A 37 -9.16 6.11 -0.95
C LEU A 37 -9.21 5.73 -2.42
N LYS A 38 -9.24 4.43 -2.73
CA LYS A 38 -9.43 3.90 -4.09
C LYS A 38 -10.20 2.58 -4.04
N GLY A 39 -11.47 2.61 -4.43
CA GLY A 39 -12.33 1.42 -4.38
C GLY A 39 -12.38 0.85 -2.97
N GLN A 40 -11.93 -0.40 -2.81
CA GLN A 40 -11.89 -1.09 -1.52
C GLN A 40 -10.62 -0.81 -0.71
N VAL A 41 -9.66 -0.04 -1.22
CA VAL A 41 -8.39 0.22 -0.55
C VAL A 41 -8.39 1.61 0.06
N GLY A 42 -7.94 1.71 1.31
CA GLY A 42 -7.62 2.99 1.93
C GLY A 42 -6.22 3.03 2.52
N LEU A 43 -5.57 4.19 2.41
CA LEU A 43 -4.22 4.44 2.89
C LEU A 43 -4.19 5.71 3.75
N HIS A 44 -3.43 5.64 4.82
CA HIS A 44 -3.07 6.73 5.72
C HIS A 44 -1.63 6.55 6.17
N SER A 45 -0.98 7.58 6.72
CA SER A 45 0.40 7.47 7.20
C SER A 45 0.60 6.47 8.33
N THR A 46 -0.47 6.17 9.09
CA THR A 46 -0.46 5.21 10.21
C THR A 46 -1.12 3.88 9.89
N ALA A 47 -1.86 3.76 8.79
CA ALA A 47 -2.62 2.55 8.52
C ALA A 47 -2.95 2.37 7.04
N ALA A 48 -3.18 1.12 6.64
CA ALA A 48 -3.69 0.75 5.32
C ALA A 48 -4.77 -0.29 5.54
N TRP A 49 -5.85 -0.24 4.77
CA TRP A 49 -6.96 -1.17 4.93
C TRP A 49 -7.55 -1.61 3.61
N LEU A 50 -8.17 -2.79 3.66
CA LEU A 50 -8.94 -3.39 2.59
C LEU A 50 -10.35 -3.66 3.09
N LEU A 51 -11.32 -3.03 2.45
CA LEU A 51 -12.73 -3.33 2.62
C LEU A 51 -13.02 -4.67 1.96
N ARG A 52 -13.75 -5.53 2.67
CA ARG A 52 -14.16 -6.85 2.18
C ARG A 52 -15.61 -7.08 2.55
N SER A 53 -16.22 -8.11 1.95
CA SER A 53 -17.60 -8.49 2.25
C SER A 53 -17.77 -9.03 3.68
N ASP A 54 -16.69 -9.52 4.29
CA ASP A 54 -16.64 -10.14 5.61
C ASP A 54 -16.06 -9.21 6.70
N GLY A 55 -15.82 -7.94 6.38
CA GLY A 55 -15.30 -6.93 7.31
C GLY A 55 -14.18 -6.10 6.69
N VAL A 56 -13.25 -5.65 7.53
CA VAL A 56 -12.10 -4.84 7.11
C VAL A 56 -10.80 -5.44 7.63
N LEU A 57 -9.86 -5.68 6.72
CA LEU A 57 -8.48 -5.98 7.09
C LEU A 57 -7.70 -4.68 7.21
N LEU A 58 -7.17 -4.39 8.40
CA LEU A 58 -6.36 -3.22 8.70
C LEU A 58 -4.92 -3.64 8.98
N TYR A 59 -3.96 -3.09 8.25
CA TYR A 59 -2.57 -3.01 8.69
C TYR A 59 -2.36 -1.74 9.52
N HIS A 60 -1.96 -1.90 10.78
CA HIS A 60 -1.62 -0.79 11.66
C HIS A 60 -0.10 -0.63 11.75
N ARG A 61 0.42 0.46 11.16
CA ARG A 61 1.86 0.68 11.02
C ARG A 61 2.59 0.83 12.36
N PRO A 62 2.11 1.59 13.37
CA PRO A 62 2.83 1.75 14.64
C PRO A 62 3.08 0.44 15.39
N SER A 63 2.17 -0.53 15.28
CA SER A 63 2.34 -1.87 15.89
C SER A 63 2.80 -2.93 14.89
N GLU A 64 3.03 -2.56 13.64
CA GLU A 64 3.42 -3.46 12.54
C GLU A 64 2.60 -4.75 12.47
N SER A 65 1.29 -4.63 12.68
CA SER A 65 0.39 -5.79 12.85
C SER A 65 -0.88 -5.64 12.04
N PHE A 66 -1.46 -6.78 11.68
CA PHE A 66 -2.77 -6.83 11.02
C PHE A 66 -3.89 -7.12 12.01
N TYR A 67 -5.06 -6.56 11.71
CA TYR A 67 -6.27 -6.72 12.49
C TYR A 67 -7.49 -6.85 11.58
N TRP A 68 -8.42 -7.71 11.98
CA TRP A 68 -9.77 -7.77 11.46
C TRP A 68 -10.69 -6.86 12.28
N LEU A 69 -11.42 -6.01 11.57
CA LEU A 69 -12.44 -5.12 12.10
C LEU A 69 -13.79 -5.46 11.49
N GLU A 70 -14.87 -5.16 12.21
CA GLU A 70 -16.25 -5.38 11.74
C GLU A 70 -16.61 -4.46 10.57
N ASN A 71 -16.14 -3.21 10.60
CA ASN A 71 -16.40 -2.21 9.56
C ASN A 71 -15.26 -1.17 9.48
N ALA A 72 -15.44 -0.16 8.63
CA ALA A 72 -14.44 0.88 8.37
C ALA A 72 -14.64 2.16 9.23
N ASP A 73 -15.59 2.13 10.17
CA ASP A 73 -15.96 3.31 10.93
C ASP A 73 -14.81 3.74 11.84
N GLY A 74 -14.49 5.04 11.81
CA GLY A 74 -13.41 5.59 12.62
C GLY A 74 -12.00 5.22 12.16
N LEU A 75 -11.82 4.68 10.96
CA LEU A 75 -10.49 4.57 10.38
C LEU A 75 -9.91 5.95 10.06
N PRO A 76 -8.58 6.14 10.20
CA PRO A 76 -7.53 5.13 10.34
C PRO A 76 -7.23 4.68 11.79
N GLU A 77 -7.96 5.17 12.80
CA GLU A 77 -7.74 4.82 14.19
C GLU A 77 -8.04 3.34 14.47
N LEU A 78 -7.14 2.68 15.21
CA LEU A 78 -7.30 1.28 15.56
C LEU A 78 -8.42 1.12 16.59
N SER A 79 -9.50 0.42 16.22
CA SER A 79 -10.63 0.21 17.10
C SER A 79 -10.29 -0.69 18.31
N ALA A 80 -11.05 -0.55 19.39
CA ALA A 80 -10.96 -1.47 20.53
C ALA A 80 -11.51 -2.88 20.20
N ARG A 81 -12.53 -2.94 19.33
CA ARG A 81 -13.12 -4.20 18.84
C ARG A 81 -12.37 -4.69 17.61
N ARG A 82 -11.29 -5.42 17.85
CA ARG A 82 -10.41 -5.95 16.82
C ARG A 82 -10.03 -7.39 17.12
N LYS A 83 -9.80 -8.17 16.07
CA LYS A 83 -9.20 -9.49 16.16
C LYS A 83 -7.84 -9.47 15.46
N ALA A 84 -6.80 -9.99 16.11
CA ALA A 84 -5.49 -10.09 15.48
C ALA A 84 -5.57 -10.96 14.21
N CYS A 85 -4.84 -10.56 13.18
CA CYS A 85 -4.60 -11.32 11.98
C CYS A 85 -3.12 -11.68 11.91
N ASP A 86 -2.84 -12.89 11.46
CA ASP A 86 -1.48 -13.32 11.15
C ASP A 86 -0.82 -12.38 10.14
N LEU A 87 0.49 -12.16 10.30
CA LEU A 87 1.25 -11.19 9.52
C LEU A 87 1.37 -11.63 8.05
N ASP A 88 1.64 -12.91 7.82
CA ASP A 88 1.80 -13.46 6.48
C ASP A 88 0.46 -13.46 5.77
N ALA A 89 -0.59 -13.97 6.42
CA ALA A 89 -1.95 -13.95 5.88
C ALA A 89 -2.40 -12.52 5.54
N GLY A 90 -2.19 -11.55 6.44
CA GLY A 90 -2.54 -10.15 6.21
C GLY A 90 -1.78 -9.55 5.02
N THR A 91 -0.49 -9.86 4.90
CA THR A 91 0.36 -9.41 3.79
C THR A 91 -0.11 -10.00 2.45
N GLU A 92 -0.53 -11.27 2.44
CA GLU A 92 -1.08 -11.91 1.24
C GLU A 92 -2.37 -11.27 0.76
N TYR A 93 -3.27 -10.86 1.66
CA TYR A 93 -4.49 -10.15 1.26
C TYR A 93 -4.19 -8.81 0.55
N PHE A 94 -3.11 -8.13 0.92
CA PHE A 94 -2.67 -6.90 0.26
C PHE A 94 -1.94 -7.13 -1.05
N ARG A 95 -1.39 -8.33 -1.27
CA ARG A 95 -0.53 -8.64 -2.41
C ARG A 95 -1.18 -8.24 -3.74
N PRO A 96 -2.43 -8.61 -4.09
CA PRO A 96 -2.99 -8.27 -5.40
C PRO A 96 -3.02 -6.75 -5.68
N PHE A 97 -3.37 -5.95 -4.67
CA PHE A 97 -3.39 -4.50 -4.80
C PHE A 97 -1.97 -3.93 -4.94
N VAL A 98 -1.04 -4.35 -4.09
CA VAL A 98 0.35 -3.88 -4.13
C VAL A 98 1.00 -4.26 -5.44
N SER A 99 0.80 -5.48 -5.90
CA SER A 99 1.25 -5.96 -7.20
C SER A 99 0.75 -5.06 -8.34
N ALA A 100 -0.56 -4.83 -8.44
CA ALA A 100 -1.12 -4.00 -9.50
C ALA A 100 -0.56 -2.56 -9.46
N TYR A 101 -0.39 -2.01 -8.26
CA TYR A 101 0.16 -0.68 -8.07
C TYR A 101 1.63 -0.57 -8.48
N GLU A 102 2.46 -1.51 -8.04
CA GLU A 102 3.90 -1.53 -8.38
C GLU A 102 4.13 -1.79 -9.87
N ALA A 103 3.30 -2.62 -10.52
CA ALA A 103 3.32 -2.80 -11.96
C ALA A 103 2.98 -1.49 -12.70
N TRP A 104 1.99 -0.74 -12.22
CA TRP A 104 1.66 0.57 -12.78
C TRP A 104 2.79 1.60 -12.59
N ILE A 105 3.42 1.62 -11.42
CA ILE A 105 4.59 2.48 -11.15
C ILE A 105 5.72 2.15 -12.12
N ALA A 106 6.05 0.87 -12.29
CA ALA A 106 7.06 0.41 -13.23
C ALA A 106 6.71 0.80 -14.68
N GLY A 107 5.45 0.66 -15.10
CA GLY A 107 4.99 1.08 -16.43
C GLY A 107 5.05 2.59 -16.63
N ARG A 108 4.86 3.39 -15.57
CA ARG A 108 4.85 4.85 -15.63
C ARG A 108 6.25 5.47 -15.58
N TYR A 109 7.14 4.96 -14.74
CA TYR A 109 8.44 5.57 -14.45
C TYR A 109 9.64 4.72 -14.88
N GLY A 110 9.41 3.48 -15.32
CA GLY A 110 10.46 2.52 -15.65
C GLY A 110 10.91 1.68 -14.45
N LEU A 111 11.61 0.58 -14.75
CA LEU A 111 12.01 -0.43 -13.76
C LEU A 111 13.07 0.08 -12.75
N ASP A 112 13.87 1.08 -13.12
CA ASP A 112 14.92 1.61 -12.25
C ASP A 112 14.40 2.63 -11.23
N TYR A 113 13.16 3.10 -11.38
CA TYR A 113 12.58 4.11 -10.49
C TYR A 113 12.55 3.65 -9.03
N ARG A 114 12.06 2.43 -8.76
CA ARG A 114 12.04 1.89 -7.40
C ARG A 114 13.44 1.66 -6.85
N ARG A 115 14.38 1.19 -7.68
CA ARG A 115 15.77 1.00 -7.26
C ARG A 115 16.38 2.30 -6.76
N GLN A 116 16.16 3.40 -7.48
CA GLN A 116 16.63 4.72 -7.05
C GLN A 116 16.01 5.16 -5.72
N GLN A 117 14.69 4.96 -5.54
CA GLN A 117 14.04 5.28 -4.26
C GLN A 117 14.61 4.43 -3.12
N LEU A 118 14.78 3.13 -3.31
CA LEU A 118 15.27 2.21 -2.28
C LEU A 118 16.69 2.56 -1.78
N THR A 119 17.51 3.31 -2.55
CA THR A 119 18.79 3.84 -2.05
C THR A 119 18.64 4.74 -0.82
N ASN A 120 17.50 5.44 -0.72
CA ASN A 120 17.17 6.36 0.37
C ASN A 120 16.28 5.71 1.44
N LEU A 121 16.16 4.39 1.44
CA LEU A 121 15.30 3.67 2.38
C LEU A 121 15.79 3.86 3.83
N PRO A 122 14.91 4.30 4.76
CA PRO A 122 15.25 4.48 6.16
C PRO A 122 15.71 3.18 6.82
N LYS A 123 16.59 3.30 7.81
CA LYS A 123 17.20 2.16 8.52
C LYS A 123 16.16 1.15 9.03
N LEU A 124 15.04 1.63 9.58
CA LEU A 124 13.97 0.77 10.10
C LEU A 124 13.30 -0.10 9.02
N ALA A 125 13.12 0.43 7.80
CA ALA A 125 12.51 -0.33 6.71
C ALA A 125 13.52 -1.24 5.99
N ARG A 126 14.82 -0.96 6.11
CA ARG A 126 15.89 -1.69 5.41
C ARG A 126 15.99 -3.15 5.84
N SER A 127 15.67 -3.48 7.09
CA SER A 127 15.64 -4.87 7.57
C SER A 127 14.55 -5.72 6.91
N SER A 128 13.52 -5.10 6.33
CA SER A 128 12.43 -5.79 5.64
C SER A 128 12.56 -5.72 4.12
N LEU A 129 13.67 -5.21 3.58
CA LEU A 129 13.85 -5.01 2.15
C LEU A 129 13.80 -6.34 1.39
N ASP A 130 14.63 -7.31 1.78
CA ASP A 130 14.70 -8.60 1.09
C ASP A 130 13.33 -9.29 1.07
N ILE A 131 12.61 -9.28 2.20
CA ILE A 131 11.26 -9.85 2.32
C ILE A 131 10.29 -9.13 1.37
N TRP A 132 10.34 -7.79 1.32
CA TRP A 132 9.50 -7.01 0.43
C TRP A 132 9.82 -7.26 -1.04
N GLU A 133 11.09 -7.37 -1.41
CA GLU A 133 11.50 -7.66 -2.78
C GLU A 133 10.98 -9.02 -3.22
N HIS A 134 11.12 -10.07 -2.40
CA HIS A 134 10.57 -11.39 -2.72
C HIS A 134 9.03 -11.37 -2.84
N TRP A 135 8.37 -10.58 -2.01
CA TRP A 135 6.91 -10.45 -2.03
C TRP A 135 6.39 -9.74 -3.30
N VAL A 136 7.13 -8.75 -3.83
CA VAL A 136 6.74 -7.97 -5.02
C VAL A 136 7.36 -8.51 -6.32
N GLN A 137 8.45 -9.28 -6.26
CA GLN A 137 9.20 -9.71 -7.44
C GLN A 137 8.43 -10.50 -8.51
N PRO A 138 7.50 -11.43 -8.18
CA PRO A 138 6.72 -12.15 -9.19
C PRO A 138 6.02 -11.21 -10.18
N VAL A 139 5.66 -10.01 -9.71
CA VAL A 139 4.91 -8.99 -10.44
C VAL A 139 5.78 -8.20 -11.43
N LEU A 140 7.02 -7.87 -11.03
CA LEU A 140 7.99 -7.16 -11.88
C LEU A 140 8.55 -8.05 -12.98
N TYR A 141 8.48 -9.37 -12.82
CA TYR A 141 8.85 -10.34 -13.85
C TYR A 141 7.71 -10.61 -14.85
N GLU A 142 6.46 -10.73 -14.40
CA GLU A 142 5.31 -10.90 -15.32
C GLU A 142 5.06 -9.66 -16.20
N SER A 143 5.33 -8.46 -15.68
CA SER A 143 5.29 -7.21 -16.47
C SER A 143 6.41 -7.09 -17.51
N LYS A 144 7.48 -7.91 -17.44
CA LYS A 144 8.43 -8.09 -18.55
C LYS A 144 7.86 -8.97 -19.68
N LEU A 145 6.89 -9.84 -19.39
CA LEU A 145 6.32 -10.78 -20.36
C LEU A 145 5.08 -10.23 -21.06
N PHE A 146 4.40 -9.25 -20.47
CA PHE A 146 3.25 -8.58 -21.08
C PHE A 146 3.40 -7.06 -20.97
N PRO A 147 3.98 -6.38 -21.99
CA PRO A 147 3.85 -4.93 -22.06
C PRO A 147 2.36 -4.60 -22.11
N ALA A 148 1.91 -3.74 -21.19
CA ALA A 148 0.52 -3.30 -21.11
C ALA A 148 -0.01 -2.96 -22.50
N GLN A 149 -1.01 -3.71 -22.96
CA GLN A 149 -1.71 -3.39 -24.20
C GLN A 149 -2.26 -1.96 -24.04
N ARG A 150 -1.74 -1.05 -24.87
CA ARG A 150 -2.29 0.30 -24.99
C ARG A 150 -3.74 0.14 -25.45
N SER A 151 -4.70 0.58 -24.64
CA SER A 151 -6.07 0.75 -25.11
C SER A 151 -6.06 1.68 -26.32
N PRO A 152 -6.73 1.30 -27.42
CA PRO A 152 -6.83 2.18 -28.58
C PRO A 152 -7.66 3.41 -28.22
N VAL A 153 -7.23 4.54 -28.78
CA VAL A 153 -7.87 5.86 -28.72
C VAL A 153 -9.29 5.80 -29.27
#